data_AF-A0A7S0MGR7-F1
#
_entry.id   AF-A0A7S0MGR7-F1
#
_cell.length_a   1.000
_cell.length_b   1.000
_cell.length_c   1.000
_cell.angle_alpha   90.00
_cell.angle_beta   90.00
_cell.angle_gamma   90.00
#
_symmetry.space_group_name_H-M   'P 1'
#
loop_
_entity.id
_entity.type
_entity.pdbx_description
1 polymer ?
#
loop_
_entity_poly.entity_id
_entity_poly.type
_entity_poly.pdbx_seq_one_letter_code
_entity_poly.pdbx_strand_id
1 'polypeptide(L)'
;LVLPSAKNRLNLPAPERRVIENYEIFVRSVEKLKVDEAYSLLDYIKESVFIMVSIPTDTRMARNMIMGQGKGKNTAPVDIFKAMVCFNNIHDDDEQDAVLDKWDKLSDDVMRRVLESACLLLAQAALSQRPRKNCEIDLLEDYLKADLLASGYDGRGFFEARIEPACRVLKQFRDGAYDAAGRGGAARPSLRFLRAVSELPASRRRGGCAGSGASRRGWS
;
A
#
# COMPACT_ATOMS: atom_id res chain seq x y z
N LEU A 1 -2.17 -0.55 35.76
CA LEU A 1 -3.14 -0.69 34.64
C LEU A 1 -4.36 -1.42 35.15
N VAL A 2 -5.56 -0.84 35.04
CA VAL A 2 -6.80 -1.52 35.42
C VAL A 2 -7.31 -2.26 34.19
N LEU A 3 -7.22 -3.59 34.17
CA LEU A 3 -7.72 -4.39 33.06
C LEU A 3 -9.25 -4.44 33.08
N PRO A 4 -9.92 -4.55 31.91
CA PRO A 4 -11.35 -4.77 31.84
C PRO A 4 -11.76 -6.02 32.62
N SER A 5 -12.95 -6.00 33.25
CA SER A 5 -13.47 -7.18 33.95
C SER A 5 -13.72 -8.34 32.98
N ALA A 6 -13.68 -9.58 33.46
CA ALA A 6 -13.87 -10.77 32.61
C ALA A 6 -15.17 -10.74 31.78
N LYS A 7 -16.24 -10.14 32.33
CA LYS A 7 -17.51 -9.93 31.60
C LYS A 7 -17.38 -8.90 30.49
N ASN A 8 -16.63 -7.82 30.71
CA ASN A 8 -16.44 -6.75 29.72
C ASN A 8 -15.47 -7.16 28.61
N ARG A 9 -14.59 -8.15 28.84
CA ARG A 9 -13.66 -8.66 27.82
C ARG A 9 -14.35 -9.37 26.67
N LEU A 10 -15.48 -10.03 26.92
CA LEU A 10 -16.25 -10.73 25.88
C LEU A 10 -16.75 -9.77 24.79
N ASN A 11 -16.89 -8.48 25.13
CA ASN A 11 -17.31 -7.43 24.21
C ASN A 11 -16.14 -6.82 23.41
N LEU A 12 -14.89 -7.23 23.67
CA LEU A 12 -13.72 -6.73 22.95
C LEU A 12 -13.45 -7.55 21.68
N PRO A 13 -12.88 -6.92 20.64
CA PRO A 13 -12.37 -7.61 19.46
C PRO A 13 -11.43 -8.77 19.84
N ALA A 14 -11.45 -9.83 19.03
CA ALA A 14 -10.63 -11.03 19.29
C ALA A 14 -9.11 -10.77 19.45
N PRO A 15 -8.49 -9.83 18.73
CA PRO A 15 -7.08 -9.49 18.94
C PRO A 15 -6.82 -8.88 20.33
N GLU A 16 -7.68 -7.96 20.76
CA GLU A 16 -7.56 -7.28 22.05
C GLU A 16 -7.78 -8.24 23.22
N ARG A 17 -8.73 -9.17 23.09
CA ARG A 17 -8.92 -10.26 24.07
C ARG A 17 -7.66 -11.10 24.25
N ARG A 18 -7.02 -11.52 23.13
CA ARG A 18 -5.79 -12.32 23.17
C ARG A 18 -4.63 -11.57 23.84
N VAL A 19 -4.51 -10.27 23.61
CA VAL A 19 -3.48 -9.45 24.28
C VAL A 19 -3.69 -9.44 25.79
N ILE A 20 -4.93 -9.25 26.25
CA ILE A 20 -5.27 -9.25 27.67
C ILE A 20 -5.04 -10.64 28.29
N GLU A 21 -5.46 -11.72 27.62
CA GLU A 21 -5.25 -13.09 28.09
C GLU A 21 -3.76 -13.43 28.21
N ASN A 22 -2.96 -13.09 27.20
CA ASN A 22 -1.51 -13.30 27.23
C ASN A 22 -0.83 -12.50 28.35
N TYR A 23 -1.26 -11.25 28.56
CA TYR A 23 -0.76 -10.42 29.65
C TYR A 23 -1.09 -11.04 31.02
N GLU A 24 -2.31 -11.56 31.22
CA GLU A 24 -2.67 -12.20 32.48
C GLU A 24 -1.92 -13.51 32.73
N ILE A 25 -1.71 -14.31 31.69
CA ILE A 25 -0.87 -15.52 31.78
C ILE A 25 0.55 -15.14 32.17
N PHE A 26 1.09 -14.08 31.57
CA PHE A 26 2.40 -13.56 31.91
C PHE A 26 2.46 -13.10 33.37
N VAL A 27 1.55 -12.23 33.81
CA VAL A 27 1.49 -11.74 35.19
C VAL A 27 1.37 -12.89 36.19
N ARG A 28 0.46 -13.85 35.96
CA ARG A 28 0.33 -15.03 36.83
C ARG A 28 1.57 -15.90 36.86
N SER A 29 2.32 -15.95 35.76
CA SER A 29 3.58 -16.71 35.69
C SER A 29 4.68 -16.00 36.44
N VAL A 30 4.74 -14.66 36.36
CA VAL A 30 5.68 -13.82 37.12
C VAL A 30 5.37 -13.84 38.61
N GLU A 31 4.10 -13.77 39.00
CA GLU A 31 3.66 -13.84 40.42
C GLU A 31 3.99 -15.19 41.08
N LYS A 32 4.16 -16.26 40.29
CA LYS A 32 4.56 -17.59 40.79
C LYS A 32 6.07 -17.74 40.97
N LEU A 33 6.87 -16.83 40.42
CA LEU A 33 8.31 -16.85 40.60
C LEU A 33 8.65 -16.38 42.01
N LYS A 34 9.62 -17.04 42.63
CA LYS A 34 10.24 -16.50 43.83
C LYS A 34 11.03 -15.24 43.48
N VAL A 35 11.22 -14.37 44.46
CA VAL A 35 11.92 -13.08 44.28
C VAL A 35 13.26 -13.26 43.57
N ASP A 36 14.05 -14.27 43.95
CA ASP A 36 15.37 -14.55 43.36
C ASP A 36 15.29 -15.06 41.91
N GLU A 37 14.24 -15.81 41.58
CA GLU A 37 13.96 -16.31 40.22
C GLU A 37 13.49 -15.16 39.31
N ALA A 38 12.72 -14.22 39.84
CA ALA A 38 12.29 -13.03 39.12
C ALA A 38 13.47 -12.09 38.82
N TYR A 39 14.38 -11.89 39.77
CA TYR A 39 15.62 -11.14 39.53
C TYR A 39 16.52 -11.83 38.49
N SER A 40 16.67 -13.15 38.57
CA SER A 40 17.44 -13.92 37.59
C SER A 40 16.84 -13.84 36.18
N LEU A 41 15.50 -13.83 36.07
CA LEU A 41 14.81 -13.64 34.79
C LEU A 41 15.01 -12.22 34.26
N LEU A 42 14.96 -11.19 35.12
CA LEU A 42 15.21 -9.81 34.73
C LEU A 42 16.66 -9.60 34.27
N ASP A 43 17.63 -10.18 34.97
CA ASP A 43 19.03 -10.15 34.57
C ASP A 43 19.23 -10.89 33.25
N TYR A 44 18.61 -12.06 33.08
CA TYR A 44 18.64 -12.79 31.81
C TYR A 44 18.02 -11.98 30.66
N ILE A 45 16.87 -11.33 30.87
CA ILE A 45 16.24 -10.46 29.85
C ILE A 45 17.15 -9.28 29.53
N LYS A 46 17.72 -8.64 30.55
CA LYS A 46 18.61 -7.48 30.39
C LYS A 46 19.89 -7.84 29.62
N GLU A 47 20.44 -9.04 29.85
CA GLU A 47 21.67 -9.50 29.22
C GLU A 47 21.45 -10.17 27.86
N SER A 48 20.28 -10.79 27.64
CA SER A 48 20.02 -11.65 26.48
C SER A 48 18.98 -11.10 25.48
N VAL A 49 18.13 -10.15 25.89
CA VAL A 49 17.11 -9.56 25.02
C VAL A 49 17.57 -8.22 24.49
N PHE A 50 18.01 -8.22 23.24
CA PHE A 50 18.33 -7.00 22.51
C PHE A 50 17.07 -6.48 21.81
N ILE A 51 16.54 -5.35 22.27
CA ILE A 51 15.49 -4.64 21.56
C ILE A 51 16.14 -3.72 20.53
N MET A 52 15.99 -4.06 19.26
CA MET A 52 16.38 -3.15 18.18
C MET A 52 15.29 -2.08 18.03
N VAL A 53 15.50 -0.93 18.66
CA VAL A 53 14.65 0.25 18.48
C VAL A 53 15.17 1.02 17.28
N SER A 54 14.33 1.15 16.25
CA SER A 54 14.63 2.01 15.11
C SER A 54 13.75 3.25 15.19
N ILE A 55 14.38 4.41 15.30
CA ILE A 55 13.69 5.71 15.26
C ILE A 55 13.80 6.21 13.82
N PRO A 56 12.71 6.18 13.05
CA PRO A 56 12.72 6.68 11.69
C PRO A 56 12.88 8.20 11.69
N THR A 57 13.70 8.72 10.79
CA THR A 57 13.91 10.17 10.62
C THR A 57 12.68 10.88 10.09
N ASP A 58 11.80 10.16 9.39
CA ASP A 58 10.56 10.68 8.83
C ASP A 58 9.47 9.60 8.77
N THR A 59 8.24 10.04 8.51
CA THR A 59 7.06 9.17 8.41
C THR A 59 7.13 8.18 7.25
N ARG A 60 7.93 8.46 6.20
CA ARG A 60 8.14 7.56 5.05
C ARG A 60 9.02 6.37 5.44
N MET A 61 10.11 6.60 6.16
CA MET A 61 10.95 5.54 6.73
C MET A 61 10.16 4.75 7.76
N ALA A 62 9.39 5.40 8.64
CA ALA A 62 8.53 4.74 9.62
C ALA A 62 7.59 3.74 8.94
N ARG A 63 6.91 4.19 7.88
CA ARG A 63 6.01 3.36 7.09
C ARG A 63 6.74 2.22 6.40
N ASN A 64 7.87 2.48 5.75
CA ASN A 64 8.63 1.42 5.07
C ASN A 64 9.13 0.34 6.05
N MET A 65 9.47 0.73 7.28
CA MET A 65 9.85 -0.21 8.33
C MET A 65 8.67 -1.08 8.78
N ILE A 66 7.51 -0.47 9.03
CA ILE A 66 6.28 -1.20 9.41
C ILE A 66 5.83 -2.13 8.28
N MET A 67 5.81 -1.63 7.04
CA MET A 67 5.40 -2.38 5.86
C MET A 67 6.39 -3.49 5.48
N GLY A 68 7.69 -3.30 5.78
CA GLY A 68 8.76 -4.28 5.54
C GLY A 68 8.87 -5.37 6.60
N GLN A 69 8.26 -5.21 7.77
CA GLN A 69 8.24 -6.23 8.84
C GLN A 69 7.35 -7.43 8.51
N GLY A 70 6.49 -7.32 7.47
CA GLY A 70 5.80 -8.46 6.88
C GLY A 70 6.76 -9.33 6.08
N LYS A 71 7.42 -10.29 6.73
CA LYS A 71 8.29 -11.32 6.12
C LYS A 71 7.85 -11.71 4.69
N GLY A 72 8.63 -11.30 3.70
CA GLY A 72 8.71 -11.95 2.38
C GLY A 72 7.44 -12.02 1.54
N LYS A 73 6.41 -11.22 1.80
CA LYS A 73 5.31 -11.06 0.84
C LYS A 73 5.72 -9.98 -0.13
N ASN A 74 5.76 -10.29 -1.43
CA ASN A 74 5.76 -9.28 -2.48
C ASN A 74 4.51 -8.43 -2.27
N THR A 75 4.62 -7.33 -1.54
CA THR A 75 3.53 -6.37 -1.36
C THR A 75 3.19 -5.87 -2.75
N ALA A 76 1.96 -6.12 -3.19
CA ALA A 76 1.58 -5.74 -4.54
C ALA A 76 1.61 -4.20 -4.63
N PRO A 77 1.97 -3.62 -5.78
CA PRO A 77 1.96 -2.17 -5.97
C PRO A 77 0.65 -1.51 -5.53
N VAL A 78 -0.47 -2.20 -5.72
CA VAL A 78 -1.80 -1.73 -5.33
C VAL A 78 -2.00 -1.61 -3.81
N ASP A 79 -1.33 -2.42 -2.99
CA ASP A 79 -1.45 -2.32 -1.52
C ASP A 79 -0.66 -1.12 -0.99
N ILE A 80 0.51 -0.87 -1.58
CA ILE A 80 1.31 0.34 -1.28
C ILE A 80 0.56 1.57 -1.76
N PHE A 81 -0.08 1.48 -2.92
CA PHE A 81 -0.91 2.55 -3.45
C PHE A 81 -2.14 2.85 -2.59
N LYS A 82 -2.84 1.82 -2.11
CA LYS A 82 -3.91 1.95 -1.09
C LYS A 82 -3.43 2.77 0.09
N ALA A 83 -2.26 2.41 0.62
CA ALA A 83 -1.68 3.11 1.76
C ALA A 83 -1.32 4.57 1.44
N MET A 84 -0.84 4.85 0.22
CA MET A 84 -0.56 6.24 -0.21
C MET A 84 -1.85 7.05 -0.32
N VAL A 85 -2.92 6.50 -0.88
CA VAL A 85 -4.20 7.22 -0.98
C VAL A 85 -4.78 7.49 0.40
N CYS A 86 -4.81 6.49 1.29
CA CYS A 86 -5.47 6.62 2.58
C CYS A 86 -4.62 7.40 3.59
N PHE A 87 -3.39 6.96 3.87
CA PHE A 87 -2.61 7.48 5.00
C PHE A 87 -1.79 8.75 4.70
N ASN A 88 -1.56 9.10 3.42
CA ASN A 88 -0.82 10.34 3.09
C ASN A 88 -1.73 11.50 2.74
N ASN A 89 -2.95 11.22 2.33
CA ASN A 89 -3.80 12.22 1.69
C ASN A 89 -5.18 12.31 2.32
N ILE A 90 -5.45 11.63 3.44
CA ILE A 90 -6.62 11.82 4.28
C ILE A 90 -6.11 12.22 5.66
N HIS A 91 -6.63 13.30 6.23
CA HIS A 91 -6.16 13.84 7.52
C HIS A 91 -7.01 13.40 8.71
N ASP A 92 -8.25 12.99 8.47
CA ASP A 92 -9.17 12.50 9.48
C ASP A 92 -9.08 10.98 9.60
N ASP A 93 -8.83 10.49 10.81
CA ASP A 93 -8.59 9.06 11.07
C ASP A 93 -9.85 8.21 10.84
N ASP A 94 -11.03 8.73 11.18
CA ASP A 94 -12.30 8.02 10.97
C ASP A 94 -12.62 7.90 9.47
N GLU A 95 -12.37 8.97 8.70
CA GLU A 95 -12.51 8.94 7.24
C GLU A 95 -11.48 8.03 6.58
N GLN A 96 -10.25 7.99 7.09
CA GLN A 96 -9.22 7.09 6.62
C GLN A 96 -9.67 5.63 6.77
N ASP A 97 -10.16 5.25 7.95
CA ASP A 97 -10.65 3.90 8.21
C ASP A 97 -11.87 3.56 7.33
N ALA A 98 -12.78 4.52 7.15
CA ALA A 98 -13.92 4.34 6.24
C ALA A 98 -13.49 4.12 4.78
N VAL A 99 -12.46 4.80 4.29
CA VAL A 99 -11.93 4.60 2.93
C VAL A 99 -11.15 3.28 2.82
N LEU A 100 -10.42 2.87 3.86
CA LEU A 100 -9.76 1.57 3.91
C LEU A 100 -10.77 0.43 3.79
N ASP A 101 -11.89 0.51 4.51
CA ASP A 101 -12.99 -0.47 4.45
C ASP A 101 -13.64 -0.50 3.06
N LYS A 102 -13.87 0.67 2.44
CA LYS A 102 -14.40 0.74 1.07
C LYS A 102 -13.45 0.10 0.06
N TRP A 103 -12.14 0.30 0.24
CA TRP A 103 -11.13 -0.29 -0.62
C TRP A 103 -11.10 -1.81 -0.52
N ASP A 104 -11.23 -2.36 0.70
CA ASP A 104 -11.26 -3.82 0.90
C ASP A 104 -12.53 -4.43 0.31
N LYS A 105 -13.69 -3.81 0.52
CA LYS A 105 -14.95 -4.22 -0.14
C LYS A 105 -14.83 -4.17 -1.67
N LEU A 106 -14.24 -3.11 -2.21
CA LEU A 106 -14.01 -3.00 -3.65
C LEU A 106 -13.06 -4.10 -4.15
N SER A 107 -12.00 -4.42 -3.41
CA SER A 107 -11.06 -5.49 -3.76
C SER A 107 -11.74 -6.86 -3.78
N ASP A 108 -12.62 -7.14 -2.82
CA ASP A 108 -13.41 -8.38 -2.77
C ASP A 108 -14.40 -8.45 -3.94
N ASP A 109 -15.07 -7.33 -4.24
CA ASP A 109 -16.03 -7.23 -5.33
C ASP A 109 -15.36 -7.40 -6.69
N VAL A 110 -14.30 -6.63 -7.01
CA VAL A 110 -13.69 -6.63 -8.35
C VAL A 110 -12.59 -7.65 -8.53
N MET A 111 -12.15 -8.30 -7.45
CA MET A 111 -10.89 -9.03 -7.36
C MET A 111 -9.65 -8.13 -7.45
N ARG A 112 -8.69 -8.41 -6.58
CA ARG A 112 -7.40 -7.70 -6.47
C ARG A 112 -6.66 -7.49 -7.80
N ARG A 113 -6.66 -8.47 -8.70
CA ARG A 113 -5.98 -8.36 -10.01
C ARG A 113 -6.63 -7.32 -10.93
N VAL A 114 -7.95 -7.14 -10.85
CA VAL A 114 -8.68 -6.11 -11.62
C VAL A 114 -8.37 -4.75 -11.03
N LEU A 115 -8.41 -4.63 -9.70
CA LEU A 115 -8.07 -3.41 -8.97
C LEU A 115 -6.67 -2.91 -9.34
N GLU A 116 -5.65 -3.77 -9.26
CA GLU A 116 -4.28 -3.43 -9.64
C GLU A 116 -4.16 -3.01 -11.11
N SER A 117 -4.82 -3.75 -12.01
CA SER A 117 -4.81 -3.42 -13.45
C SER A 117 -5.46 -2.06 -13.72
N ALA A 118 -6.58 -1.75 -13.04
CA ALA A 118 -7.29 -0.49 -13.22
C ALA A 118 -6.45 0.70 -12.77
N CYS A 119 -5.85 0.62 -11.57
CA CYS A 119 -4.96 1.67 -11.06
C CYS A 119 -3.77 1.92 -12.00
N LEU A 120 -3.13 0.85 -12.49
CA LEU A 120 -2.01 0.97 -13.42
C LEU A 120 -2.42 1.54 -14.78
N LEU A 121 -3.57 1.10 -15.33
CA LEU A 121 -4.09 1.64 -16.59
C LEU A 121 -4.46 3.12 -16.48
N LEU A 122 -5.05 3.54 -15.35
CA LEU A 122 -5.33 4.95 -15.07
C LEU A 122 -4.04 5.77 -15.04
N ALA A 123 -3.04 5.33 -14.26
CA ALA A 123 -1.78 6.05 -14.14
C ALA A 123 -1.05 6.14 -15.49
N GLN A 124 -1.06 5.06 -16.28
CA GLN A 124 -0.50 5.05 -17.63
C GLN A 124 -1.20 6.04 -18.55
N ALA A 125 -2.54 6.08 -18.51
CA ALA A 125 -3.34 6.96 -19.34
C ALA A 125 -3.14 8.43 -18.95
N ALA A 126 -3.14 8.73 -17.64
CA ALA A 126 -2.99 10.08 -17.12
C ALA A 126 -1.59 10.65 -17.38
N LEU A 127 -0.54 9.86 -17.16
CA LEU A 127 0.85 10.30 -17.32
C LEU A 127 1.39 10.11 -18.74
N SER A 128 0.65 9.41 -19.62
CA SER A 128 1.12 8.97 -20.94
C SER A 128 2.45 8.19 -20.88
N GLN A 129 2.66 7.43 -19.79
CA GLN A 129 3.87 6.67 -19.53
C GLN A 129 3.57 5.18 -19.45
N ARG A 130 4.48 4.34 -19.94
CA ARG A 130 4.43 2.89 -19.69
C ARG A 130 5.16 2.57 -18.38
N PRO A 131 4.65 1.64 -17.55
CA PRO A 131 5.34 1.22 -16.34
C PRO A 131 6.67 0.62 -16.73
N ARG A 132 7.74 1.12 -16.11
CA ARG A 132 9.03 0.42 -16.17
C ARG A 132 8.93 -0.80 -15.25
N LYS A 133 9.66 -1.87 -15.59
CA LYS A 133 9.72 -3.08 -14.75
C LYS A 133 10.15 -2.69 -13.33
N ASN A 134 9.35 -3.05 -12.33
CA ASN A 134 9.55 -2.76 -10.91
C ASN A 134 9.41 -1.27 -10.52
N CYS A 135 8.80 -0.42 -11.36
CA CYS A 135 8.52 1.00 -11.06
C CYS A 135 7.01 1.28 -11.07
N GLU A 136 6.19 0.26 -10.85
CA GLU A 136 4.74 0.39 -10.79
C GLU A 136 4.29 1.34 -9.67
N ILE A 137 4.98 1.30 -8.52
CA ILE A 137 4.70 2.16 -7.37
C ILE A 137 5.01 3.62 -7.68
N ASP A 138 6.18 3.91 -8.28
CA ASP A 138 6.58 5.26 -8.65
C ASP A 138 5.56 5.88 -9.61
N LEU A 139 5.13 5.11 -10.61
CA LEU A 139 4.11 5.55 -11.58
C LEU A 139 2.77 5.89 -10.90
N LEU A 140 2.35 5.05 -9.95
CA LEU A 140 1.11 5.27 -9.20
C LEU A 140 1.22 6.48 -8.26
N GLU A 141 2.37 6.67 -7.62
CA GLU A 141 2.64 7.83 -6.75
C GLU A 141 2.63 9.14 -7.55
N ASP A 142 3.30 9.16 -8.71
CA ASP A 142 3.33 10.32 -9.60
C ASP A 142 1.93 10.66 -10.13
N TYR A 143 1.13 9.63 -10.43
CA TYR A 143 -0.26 9.81 -10.86
C TYR A 143 -1.11 10.44 -9.76
N LEU A 144 -1.02 9.92 -8.53
CA LEU A 144 -1.76 10.45 -7.39
C LEU A 144 -1.40 11.92 -7.13
N LYS A 145 -0.09 12.25 -7.11
CA LYS A 145 0.37 13.64 -6.94
C LYS A 145 -0.17 14.56 -8.02
N ALA A 146 -0.14 14.13 -9.29
CA ALA A 146 -0.63 14.91 -10.41
C ALA A 146 -2.15 15.15 -10.32
N ASP A 147 -2.93 14.13 -10.00
CA ASP A 147 -4.40 14.23 -9.96
C ASP A 147 -4.88 15.05 -8.75
N LEU A 148 -4.26 14.88 -7.58
CA LEU A 148 -4.57 15.69 -6.39
C LEU A 148 -4.25 17.16 -6.62
N LEU A 149 -3.09 17.46 -7.22
CA LEU A 149 -2.71 18.83 -7.57
C LEU A 149 -3.68 19.47 -8.56
N ALA A 150 -4.15 18.70 -9.55
CA ALA A 150 -5.05 19.20 -10.57
C ALA A 150 -6.50 19.37 -10.09
N SER A 151 -6.96 18.48 -9.20
CA SER A 151 -8.38 18.41 -8.82
C SER A 151 -8.69 19.11 -7.50
N GLY A 152 -7.69 19.27 -6.62
CA GLY A 152 -7.86 19.91 -5.30
C GLY A 152 -8.61 19.06 -4.27
N TYR A 153 -8.95 17.80 -4.60
CA TYR A 153 -9.50 16.84 -3.64
C TYR A 153 -8.39 16.19 -2.82
N ASP A 154 -8.78 15.56 -1.73
CA ASP A 154 -7.95 14.74 -0.87
C ASP A 154 -7.95 13.26 -1.35
N GLY A 155 -7.35 12.37 -0.57
CA GLY A 155 -7.26 10.94 -0.87
C GLY A 155 -8.62 10.26 -1.02
N ARG A 156 -9.61 10.68 -0.23
CA ARG A 156 -10.98 10.17 -0.31
C ARG A 156 -11.62 10.55 -1.63
N GLY A 157 -11.58 11.84 -1.99
CA GLY A 157 -12.14 12.32 -3.25
C GLY A 157 -11.47 11.65 -4.45
N PHE A 158 -10.16 11.43 -4.39
CA PHE A 158 -9.44 10.66 -5.40
C PHE A 158 -9.94 9.20 -5.54
N PHE A 159 -10.14 8.51 -4.41
CA PHE A 159 -10.67 7.14 -4.43
C PHE A 159 -12.05 7.06 -5.08
N GLU A 160 -12.99 7.91 -4.62
CA GLU A 160 -14.38 7.90 -5.07
C GLU A 160 -14.53 8.38 -6.52
N ALA A 161 -13.73 9.37 -6.95
CA ALA A 161 -13.83 9.94 -8.29
C ALA A 161 -13.06 9.15 -9.35
N ARG A 162 -11.95 8.50 -9.00
CA ARG A 162 -11.04 7.84 -9.95
C ARG A 162 -11.00 6.33 -9.79
N ILE A 163 -10.65 5.85 -8.61
CA ILE A 163 -10.29 4.45 -8.40
C ILE A 163 -11.51 3.55 -8.46
N GLU A 164 -12.52 3.82 -7.65
CA GLU A 164 -13.72 2.99 -7.60
C GLU A 164 -14.44 2.87 -8.96
N PRO A 165 -14.73 3.98 -9.67
CA PRO A 165 -15.37 3.92 -10.98
C PRO A 165 -14.55 3.12 -12.00
N ALA A 166 -13.24 3.34 -12.06
CA ALA A 166 -12.37 2.66 -13.02
C ALA A 166 -12.31 1.15 -12.78
N CYS A 167 -12.25 0.72 -11.51
CA CYS A 167 -12.24 -0.69 -11.16
C CYS A 167 -13.55 -1.38 -11.54
N ARG A 168 -14.69 -0.74 -11.25
CA ARG A 168 -16.02 -1.25 -11.64
C ARG A 168 -16.16 -1.36 -13.16
N VAL A 169 -15.73 -0.35 -13.91
CA VAL A 169 -15.76 -0.36 -15.39
C VAL A 169 -14.85 -1.45 -15.95
N LEU A 170 -13.63 -1.61 -15.43
CA LEU A 170 -12.72 -2.65 -15.90
C LEU A 170 -13.26 -4.05 -15.61
N LYS A 171 -13.91 -4.24 -14.45
CA LYS A 171 -14.61 -5.49 -14.13
C LYS A 171 -15.71 -5.79 -15.15
N GLN A 172 -16.62 -4.83 -15.37
CA GLN A 172 -17.70 -4.98 -16.36
C GLN A 172 -17.16 -5.31 -17.76
N PHE A 173 -16.03 -4.69 -18.14
CA PHE A 173 -15.38 -4.96 -19.42
C PHE A 173 -14.86 -6.39 -19.51
N ARG A 174 -14.21 -6.89 -18.45
CA ARG A 174 -13.70 -8.27 -18.39
C ARG A 174 -14.82 -9.31 -18.33
N ASP A 175 -15.93 -8.98 -17.69
CA ASP A 175 -17.10 -9.84 -17.56
C ASP A 175 -18.00 -9.82 -18.82
N GLY A 176 -17.66 -9.02 -19.83
CA GLY A 176 -18.43 -8.88 -21.07
C GLY A 176 -19.73 -8.08 -20.94
N ALA A 177 -19.98 -7.49 -19.76
CA ALA A 177 -21.16 -6.69 -19.44
C ALA A 177 -20.96 -5.18 -19.73
N TYR A 178 -19.81 -4.77 -20.26
CA TYR A 178 -19.53 -3.38 -20.58
C TYR A 178 -20.30 -2.89 -21.80
N ASP A 179 -21.25 -1.99 -21.57
CA ASP A 179 -21.96 -1.30 -22.62
C ASP A 179 -21.29 0.04 -22.97
N ALA A 180 -20.51 0.02 -24.05
CA ALA A 180 -19.89 1.21 -24.63
C ALA A 180 -20.93 2.19 -25.24
N ALA A 181 -22.16 1.74 -25.50
CA ALA A 181 -23.16 2.53 -26.22
C ALA A 181 -23.72 3.70 -25.38
N GLY A 182 -23.60 3.66 -24.05
CA GLY A 182 -24.08 4.73 -23.16
C GLY A 182 -23.23 6.01 -23.13
N ARG A 183 -22.00 5.99 -23.67
CA ARG A 183 -21.12 7.18 -23.77
C ARG A 183 -20.76 7.43 -25.23
N GLY A 184 -21.67 8.04 -25.98
CA GLY A 184 -21.40 8.72 -27.25
C GLY A 184 -20.40 8.02 -28.18
N GLY A 185 -20.84 6.95 -28.84
CA GLY A 185 -20.39 6.60 -30.20
C GLY A 185 -18.88 6.44 -30.47
N ALA A 186 -18.03 6.13 -29.50
CA ALA A 186 -16.66 5.71 -29.83
C ALA A 186 -16.69 4.27 -30.34
N ALA A 187 -16.64 4.12 -31.67
CA ALA A 187 -16.55 2.81 -32.33
C ALA A 187 -15.46 1.96 -31.68
N ARG A 188 -15.79 0.69 -31.38
CA ARG A 188 -14.83 -0.27 -30.81
C ARG A 188 -13.55 -0.24 -31.66
N PRO A 189 -12.36 0.00 -31.05
CA PRO A 189 -11.13 0.07 -31.83
C PRO A 189 -10.93 -1.24 -32.57
N SER A 190 -10.69 -1.14 -33.88
CA SER A 190 -10.53 -2.33 -34.71
C SER A 190 -9.33 -3.17 -34.23
N LEU A 191 -9.40 -4.49 -34.42
CA LEU A 191 -8.27 -5.41 -34.16
C LEU A 191 -6.99 -4.97 -34.88
N ARG A 192 -7.14 -4.33 -36.05
CA ARG A 192 -6.03 -3.76 -36.82
C ARG A 192 -5.42 -2.53 -36.13
N PHE A 193 -6.23 -1.68 -35.52
CA PHE A 193 -5.76 -0.56 -34.70
C PHE A 193 -5.00 -1.05 -33.46
N LEU A 194 -5.55 -2.03 -32.74
CA LEU A 194 -4.88 -2.59 -31.56
C LEU A 194 -3.53 -3.24 -31.91
N ARG A 195 -3.44 -3.94 -33.05
CA ARG A 195 -2.17 -4.48 -33.57
C ARG A 195 -1.19 -3.38 -33.98
N ALA A 196 -1.64 -2.36 -34.71
CA ALA A 196 -0.80 -1.23 -35.10
C ALA A 196 -0.22 -0.47 -33.89
N VAL A 197 -1.01 -0.28 -32.83
CA VAL A 197 -0.54 0.34 -31.58
C VAL A 197 0.46 -0.54 -30.84
N SER A 198 0.29 -1.88 -30.90
CA SER A 198 1.25 -2.83 -30.32
C SER A 198 2.57 -2.93 -31.09
N GLU A 199 2.56 -2.58 -32.38
CA GLU A 199 3.72 -2.61 -33.30
C GLU A 199 4.45 -1.26 -33.41
N LEU A 200 3.93 -0.19 -32.78
CA LEU A 200 4.63 1.10 -32.75
C LEU A 200 6.04 0.91 -32.14
N PRO A 201 7.11 1.22 -32.89
CA PRO A 201 8.46 1.06 -32.40
C PRO A 201 8.65 1.95 -31.18
N ALA A 202 9.15 1.37 -30.08
CA ALA A 202 9.53 2.11 -28.89
C ALA A 202 10.37 3.31 -29.34
N SER A 203 9.87 4.52 -29.08
CA SER A 203 10.50 5.76 -29.50
C SER A 203 12.00 5.68 -29.26
N ARG A 204 12.76 5.72 -30.36
CA ARG A 204 14.22 5.75 -30.39
C ARG A 204 14.71 6.73 -29.33
N ARG A 205 15.36 6.21 -28.30
CA ARG A 205 16.18 6.99 -27.36
C ARG A 205 17.17 7.83 -28.17
N ARG A 206 17.09 9.15 -28.10
CA ARG A 206 18.22 10.04 -28.37
C ARG A 206 18.64 10.69 -27.06
N GLY A 207 19.93 10.53 -26.72
CA GLY A 207 20.63 11.13 -25.58
C GLY A 207 20.34 10.41 -24.26
N GLY A 208 21.27 9.75 -23.57
CA GLY A 208 22.69 10.05 -23.42
C GLY A 208 22.90 10.66 -22.04
N CYS A 209 22.83 9.84 -20.97
CA CYS A 209 23.36 10.24 -19.67
C CYS A 209 24.73 9.59 -19.52
N ALA A 210 25.74 10.45 -19.50
CA ALA A 210 27.14 10.14 -19.29
C ALA A 210 27.33 9.34 -18.00
N GLY A 211 28.12 8.28 -18.09
CA GLY A 211 28.73 7.65 -16.92
C GLY A 211 29.71 8.64 -16.29
N SER A 212 29.46 9.02 -15.04
CA SER A 212 30.47 9.64 -14.18
C SER A 212 31.49 8.56 -13.83
N GLY A 213 32.50 8.42 -14.69
CA GLY A 213 33.71 7.66 -14.40
C GLY A 213 34.55 8.41 -13.36
N ALA A 214 34.63 7.85 -12.14
CA ALA A 214 35.65 8.23 -11.19
C ALA A 214 37.00 7.72 -11.70
N SER A 215 37.72 8.58 -12.42
CA SER A 215 39.09 8.37 -12.86
C SER A 215 40.06 8.63 -11.69
N ARG A 216 40.69 7.57 -11.20
CA ARG A 216 41.97 7.64 -10.47
C ARG A 216 43.08 8.07 -11.43
N ARG A 217 43.82 9.12 -11.07
CA ARG A 217 45.22 9.47 -11.41
C ARG A 217 45.49 10.80 -10.68
N GLY A 218 46.43 10.97 -9.75
CA GLY A 218 47.76 10.39 -9.63
C GLY A 218 48.74 11.21 -10.47
N TRP A 219 49.19 12.36 -9.96
CA TRP A 219 50.29 13.16 -10.51
C TRP A 219 51.23 13.56 -9.37
N SER A 220 52.48 13.10 -9.53
CA SER A 220 53.78 13.62 -9.06
C SER A 220 53.95 14.08 -7.62
#